data_AF-A0AA37LF25-F1
#
_entry.id   AF-A0AA37LF25-F1
#
_cell.length_a   1.000
_cell.length_b   1.000
_cell.length_c   1.000
_cell.angle_alpha   90.00
_cell.angle_beta   90.00
_cell.angle_gamma   90.00
#
_symmetry.space_group_name_H-M   'P 1'
#
loop_
_entity.id
_entity.type
_entity.pdbx_description
1 polymer ?
#
loop_
_entity_poly.entity_id
_entity_poly.type
_entity_poly.pdbx_seq_one_letter_code
_entity_poly.pdbx_strand_id
1 'polypeptide(L)' 'MKYSFALAALVAVAAAQVDPTIIPECARKCLTDATASATSCKEGDYSCTCQADNKAAIQTAATSCVISACGVDKALSML' A
#
# COMPACT_ATOMS: atom_id res chain seq x y z
N MET A 1 30.94 14.79 -5.92
CA MET A 1 30.33 14.87 -7.27
C MET A 1 29.94 13.51 -7.84
N LYS A 2 30.80 12.48 -7.81
CA LYS A 2 30.50 11.15 -8.41
C LYS A 2 29.28 10.42 -7.82
N TYR A 3 28.99 10.62 -6.53
CA TYR A 3 27.83 10.01 -5.85
C TYR A 3 26.59 10.91 -5.81
N SER A 4 26.69 12.17 -6.27
CA SER A 4 25.58 13.14 -6.19
C SER A 4 24.40 12.71 -7.07
N PHE A 5 24.67 12.12 -8.23
CA PHE A 5 23.63 11.54 -9.10
C PHE A 5 23.01 10.28 -8.52
N ALA A 6 23.80 9.43 -7.86
CA ALA A 6 23.30 8.23 -7.21
C ALA A 6 22.38 8.57 -6.02
N LEU A 7 22.77 9.53 -5.19
CA LEU A 7 21.95 10.06 -4.10
C LEU A 7 20.65 10.70 -4.62
N ALA A 8 20.73 11.50 -5.68
CA ALA A 8 19.54 12.09 -6.29
C ALA A 8 18.56 11.03 -6.82
N ALA A 9 19.06 9.96 -7.44
CA ALA A 9 18.24 8.85 -7.92
C ALA A 9 17.57 8.07 -6.78
N LEU A 10 18.30 7.78 -5.69
CA LEU A 10 17.76 7.12 -4.50
C LEU A 10 16.65 7.93 -3.83
N VAL A 11 16.83 9.25 -3.72
CA VAL A 11 15.81 10.16 -3.15
C VAL A 11 14.55 10.21 -4.01
N ALA A 12 14.69 10.23 -5.33
CA ALA A 12 13.54 10.24 -6.24
C ALA A 12 12.70 8.95 -6.12
N VAL A 13 13.34 7.79 -6.02
CA VAL A 13 12.64 6.49 -5.81
C VAL A 13 11.95 6.47 -4.45
N ALA A 14 12.63 6.97 -3.40
CA ALA A 14 12.06 7.00 -2.05
C ALA A 14 10.86 7.95 -1.92
N ALA A 15 10.76 8.99 -2.75
CA ALA A 15 9.60 9.88 -2.79
C ALA A 15 8.40 9.27 -3.54
N ALA A 16 8.65 8.47 -4.58
CA ALA A 16 7.59 7.83 -5.38
C ALA A 16 6.78 6.78 -4.60
N GLN A 17 7.39 6.13 -3.60
CA GLN A 17 6.72 5.15 -2.73
C GLN A 17 5.80 5.78 -1.67
N VAL A 18 5.90 7.10 -1.42
CA VAL A 18 5.08 7.82 -0.43
C VAL A 18 4.09 8.76 -1.12
N ASP A 19 3.74 8.50 -2.37
CA ASP A 19 2.72 9.29 -3.05
C ASP A 19 1.35 8.96 -2.41
N PRO A 20 0.76 9.90 -1.64
CA PRO A 20 -0.49 9.66 -0.93
C PRO A 20 -1.68 9.56 -1.88
N THR A 21 -1.50 9.83 -3.18
CA THR A 21 -2.53 9.74 -4.21
C THR A 21 -2.68 8.34 -4.78
N ILE A 22 -1.70 7.45 -4.57
CA ILE A 22 -1.75 6.06 -5.07
C ILE A 22 -2.89 5.27 -4.42
N ILE A 23 -3.13 5.52 -3.13
CA ILE A 23 -4.22 4.89 -2.40
C ILE A 23 -5.35 5.90 -2.20
N PRO A 24 -6.53 5.67 -2.79
CA PRO A 24 -7.65 6.59 -2.62
C PRO A 24 -8.09 6.64 -1.16
N GLU A 25 -8.54 7.80 -0.70
CA GLU A 25 -8.89 8.01 0.72
C GLU A 25 -9.95 7.03 1.22
N CYS A 26 -10.89 6.64 0.35
CA CYS A 26 -11.94 5.65 0.63
C CYS A 26 -11.38 4.25 0.95
N ALA A 27 -10.18 3.90 0.49
CA ALA A 27 -9.58 2.58 0.69
C ALA A 27 -8.63 2.52 1.90
N ARG A 28 -8.13 3.66 2.40
CA ARG A 28 -7.11 3.68 3.47
C ARG A 28 -7.57 2.91 4.71
N LYS A 29 -8.78 3.18 5.19
CA LYS A 29 -9.31 2.49 6.38
C LYS A 29 -9.45 0.98 6.13
N CYS A 30 -9.92 0.58 4.95
CA CYS A 30 -10.03 -0.83 4.59
C CYS A 30 -8.67 -1.55 4.65
N LEU A 31 -7.60 -0.91 4.18
CA LEU A 31 -6.26 -1.48 4.20
C LEU A 31 -5.67 -1.53 5.62
N THR A 32 -5.89 -0.50 6.43
CA THR A 32 -5.47 -0.51 7.85
C THR A 32 -6.19 -1.61 8.62
N ASP A 33 -7.51 -1.73 8.47
CA ASP A 33 -8.31 -2.78 9.13
C ASP A 33 -7.92 -4.18 8.62
N ALA A 34 -7.70 -4.35 7.31
CA ALA A 34 -7.26 -5.60 6.71
C ALA A 34 -5.86 -6.01 7.20
N THR A 35 -4.93 -5.06 7.31
CA THR A 35 -3.59 -5.32 7.86
C THR A 35 -3.67 -5.80 9.30
N ALA A 36 -4.48 -5.13 10.12
CA ALA A 36 -4.66 -5.51 11.53
C ALA A 36 -5.37 -6.86 11.73
N SER A 37 -6.25 -7.26 10.81
CA SER A 37 -7.05 -8.48 10.93
C SER A 37 -6.42 -9.71 10.25
N ALA A 38 -5.65 -9.52 9.18
CA ALA A 38 -5.12 -10.59 8.36
C ALA A 38 -3.62 -10.87 8.60
N THR A 39 -2.92 -10.00 9.34
CA THR A 39 -1.47 -10.10 9.56
C THR A 39 -1.09 -9.71 10.98
N SER A 40 0.17 -9.95 11.36
CA SER A 40 0.79 -9.39 12.55
C SER A 40 1.60 -8.11 12.28
N CYS A 41 1.48 -7.54 11.09
CA CYS A 41 2.24 -6.35 10.70
C CYS A 41 1.75 -5.12 11.49
N LYS A 42 2.68 -4.24 11.84
CA LYS A 42 2.35 -2.95 12.44
C LYS A 42 1.89 -1.98 11.35
N GLU A 43 1.08 -1.01 11.75
CA GLU A 43 0.73 0.10 10.85
C GLU A 43 2.01 0.81 10.37
N GLY A 44 2.12 0.99 9.05
CA GLY A 44 3.30 1.58 8.41
C GLY A 44 4.51 0.64 8.26
N ASP A 45 4.43 -0.62 8.69
CA ASP A 45 5.50 -1.61 8.46
C ASP A 45 5.41 -2.18 7.03
N TYR A 46 5.83 -1.37 6.06
CA TYR A 46 5.80 -1.74 4.64
C TYR A 46 6.67 -2.95 4.32
N SER A 47 7.73 -3.19 5.11
CA SER A 47 8.56 -4.39 4.95
C SER A 47 7.75 -5.65 5.26
N CYS A 48 6.94 -5.61 6.32
CA CYS A 48 6.05 -6.70 6.69
C CYS A 48 4.85 -6.83 5.73
N THR A 49 4.14 -5.74 5.44
CA THR A 49 2.92 -5.80 4.61
C THR A 49 3.20 -6.18 3.16
N CYS A 50 4.40 -5.90 2.66
CA CYS A 50 4.80 -6.25 1.29
C CYS A 50 5.39 -7.67 1.16
N GLN A 51 5.51 -8.43 2.24
CA GLN A 51 5.80 -9.87 2.11
C GLN A 51 4.67 -10.55 1.33
N ALA A 52 5.00 -11.49 0.45
CA ALA A 52 4.05 -12.07 -0.49
C ALA A 52 2.77 -12.59 0.20
N ASP A 53 2.93 -13.32 1.31
CA ASP A 53 1.82 -13.90 2.05
C ASP A 53 0.96 -12.83 2.75
N ASN A 54 1.60 -11.85 3.40
CA ASN A 54 0.90 -10.75 4.07
C ASN A 54 0.16 -9.88 3.06
N LYS A 55 0.79 -9.56 1.92
CA LYS A 55 0.16 -8.81 0.83
C LYS A 55 -1.08 -9.54 0.31
N ALA A 56 -0.97 -10.84 0.06
CA ALA A 56 -2.10 -11.64 -0.43
C ALA A 56 -3.24 -11.70 0.60
N ALA A 57 -2.91 -11.85 1.89
CA ALA A 57 -3.87 -11.85 2.98
C ALA A 57 -4.59 -10.50 3.12
N ILE A 58 -3.84 -9.40 3.11
CA ILE A 58 -4.38 -8.02 3.16
C ILE A 58 -5.29 -7.76 1.96
N GLN A 59 -4.84 -8.12 0.75
CA GLN A 59 -5.60 -7.90 -0.48
C GLN A 59 -6.94 -8.66 -0.42
N THR A 60 -6.92 -9.92 0.00
CA THR A 60 -8.13 -10.74 0.17
C THR A 60 -9.08 -10.13 1.22
N ALA A 61 -8.55 -9.71 2.37
CA ALA A 61 -9.35 -9.14 3.45
C ALA A 61 -9.91 -7.74 3.12
N ALA A 62 -9.18 -6.93 2.35
CA ALA A 62 -9.57 -5.57 2.01
C ALA A 62 -10.57 -5.49 0.85
N THR A 63 -10.59 -6.47 -0.06
CA THR A 63 -11.29 -6.38 -1.36
C THR A 63 -12.77 -6.00 -1.21
N SER A 64 -13.51 -6.68 -0.35
CA SER A 64 -14.95 -6.41 -0.16
C SER A 64 -15.21 -5.02 0.43
N CYS A 65 -14.38 -4.60 1.39
CA CYS A 65 -14.44 -3.26 1.98
C CYS A 65 -14.14 -2.17 0.93
N VAL A 66 -13.09 -2.35 0.13
CA VAL A 66 -12.70 -1.38 -0.91
C VAL A 66 -13.77 -1.28 -1.98
N ILE A 67 -14.36 -2.38 -2.44
CA ILE A 67 -15.47 -2.35 -3.40
C ILE A 67 -16.65 -1.56 -2.82
N SER A 68 -17.00 -1.79 -1.55
CA SER A 68 -18.11 -1.10 -0.89
C SER A 68 -17.84 0.39 -0.66
N ALA A 69 -16.59 0.78 -0.37
CA ALA A 69 -16.23 2.14 0.00
C ALA A 69 -15.85 3.01 -1.22
N CYS A 70 -15.25 2.42 -2.25
CA CYS A 70 -14.66 3.12 -3.39
C CYS A 70 -15.35 2.83 -4.73
N GLY A 71 -16.22 1.82 -4.79
CA GLY A 71 -16.76 1.30 -6.04
C GLY A 71 -15.81 0.34 -6.75
N VAL A 72 -16.37 -0.45 -7.67
CA VAL A 72 -15.69 -1.54 -8.38
C VAL A 72 -14.56 -1.04 -9.28
N ASP A 73 -14.75 0.09 -9.96
CA ASP A 73 -13.74 0.66 -10.87
C ASP A 73 -12.43 1.03 -10.15
N LYS A 74 -12.55 1.55 -8.93
CA LYS A 74 -11.38 1.89 -8.11
C LYS A 74 -10.74 0.66 -7.47
N ALA A 75 -11.54 -0.33 -7.07
CA ALA A 75 -11.03 -1.59 -6.53
C ALA A 75 -10.19 -2.37 -7.55
N LEU A 76 -10.64 -2.46 -8.80
CA LEU A 76 -9.93 -3.16 -9.87
C LEU A 76 -8.65 -2.45 -10.31
N SER A 77 -8.56 -1.13 -10.14
CA SER A 77 -7.35 -0.37 -10.47
C SER A 77 -6.20 -0.60 -9.46
N MET A 78 -6.45 -1.28 -8.35
CA MET A 78 -5.47 -1.57 -7.29
C MET A 78 -5.03 -3.04 -7.23
N LEU A 79 -5.59 -3.89 -8.10
CA LEU A 79 -5.28 -5.32 -8.27
C LEU A 79 -4.09 -5.50 -9.23
#